data_AF-A0A416VUP5-F1
#
_entry.id   AF-A0A416VUP5-F1
#
_cell.length_a   1.000
_cell.length_b   1.000
_cell.length_c   1.000
_cell.angle_alpha   90.00
_cell.angle_beta   90.00
_cell.angle_gamma   90.00
#
_symmetry.space_group_name_H-M   'P 1'
#
loop_
_entity.id
_entity.type
_entity.pdbx_description
1 polymer ?
#
loop_
_entity_poly.entity_id
_entity_poly.type
_entity_poly.pdbx_seq_one_letter_code
_entity_poly.pdbx_strand_id
1 'polypeptide(L)'
;MKNEIRLNDKDFYKAMEEKRKLFAVGGPIQQFIDSEVLRLMVPYTPMDTGAMIQSAIAGTVIGSGKIEYNSPYARYLYYGEVYGPNIPKKENGIIVGYWSPPKKQPTGRPLTYSTERHPLAGKLWFERMKADHKDDILKGAIAIAMGRSSN
;
A
#
# COMPACT_ATOMS: atom_id res chain seq x y z
N MET A 1 -31.72 28.62 -39.80
CA MET A 1 -32.05 27.40 -39.03
C MET A 1 -30.84 27.03 -38.19
N LYS A 2 -31.01 26.66 -36.91
CA LYS A 2 -29.91 26.13 -36.09
C LYS A 2 -29.87 24.61 -36.28
N ASN A 3 -28.71 24.08 -36.62
CA ASN A 3 -28.45 22.64 -36.54
C ASN A 3 -28.04 22.33 -35.09
N GLU A 4 -28.74 21.39 -34.46
CA GLU A 4 -28.41 20.88 -33.12
C GLU A 4 -27.90 19.45 -33.26
N ILE A 5 -26.67 19.19 -32.78
CA ILE A 5 -26.10 17.85 -32.67
C ILE A 5 -26.36 17.36 -31.25
N ARG A 6 -27.01 16.19 -31.13
CA ARG A 6 -27.33 15.59 -29.83
C ARG A 6 -26.38 14.44 -29.51
N LEU A 7 -25.69 14.54 -28.38
CA LEU A 7 -24.76 13.53 -27.87
C LEU A 7 -25.48 12.61 -26.87
N ASN A 8 -26.55 11.95 -27.31
CA ASN A 8 -27.40 11.10 -26.47
C ASN A 8 -27.94 9.88 -27.23
N ASP A 9 -27.29 9.50 -28.31
CA ASP A 9 -27.59 8.25 -28.98
C ASP A 9 -27.08 7.05 -28.17
N LYS A 10 -27.50 5.86 -28.61
CA LYS A 10 -27.17 4.59 -27.93
C LYS A 10 -25.66 4.31 -27.92
N ASP A 11 -24.95 4.70 -28.96
CA ASP A 11 -23.50 4.47 -29.08
C ASP A 11 -22.74 5.38 -28.13
N PHE A 12 -23.18 6.63 -27.97
CA PHE A 12 -22.66 7.57 -26.99
C PHE A 12 -22.81 7.02 -25.55
N TYR A 13 -24.01 6.54 -25.18
CA TYR A 13 -24.23 5.95 -23.86
C TYR A 13 -23.41 4.67 -23.64
N LYS A 14 -23.24 3.85 -24.68
CA LYS A 14 -22.40 2.65 -24.62
C LYS A 14 -20.94 3.01 -24.33
N ALA A 15 -20.39 4.00 -25.03
CA ALA A 15 -19.02 4.48 -24.79
C ALA A 15 -18.83 5.02 -23.36
N MET A 16 -19.82 5.75 -22.83
CA MET A 16 -19.81 6.24 -21.45
C MET A 16 -19.83 5.10 -20.43
N GLU A 17 -20.64 4.05 -20.66
CA GLU A 17 -20.71 2.90 -19.77
C GLU A 17 -19.42 2.07 -19.77
N GLU A 18 -18.77 1.92 -20.93
CA GLU A 18 -17.46 1.27 -21.04
C GLU A 18 -16.39 2.04 -20.24
N LYS A 19 -16.36 3.37 -20.35
CA LYS A 19 -15.46 4.19 -19.53
C LYS A 19 -15.81 4.09 -18.05
N ARG A 20 -17.09 4.12 -17.68
CA ARG A 20 -17.52 3.96 -16.28
C ARG A 20 -17.01 2.65 -15.67
N LYS A 21 -17.10 1.53 -16.40
CA LYS A 21 -16.58 0.22 -15.94
C LYS A 21 -15.06 0.23 -15.74
N LEU A 22 -14.35 0.97 -16.58
CA LEU A 22 -12.89 1.07 -16.51
C LEU A 22 -12.41 1.77 -15.22
N PHE A 23 -13.15 2.79 -14.78
CA PHE A 23 -12.89 3.56 -13.55
C PHE A 23 -13.64 3.04 -12.31
N ALA A 24 -14.46 2.00 -12.44
CA ALA A 24 -15.18 1.43 -11.31
C ALA A 24 -14.23 0.77 -10.31
N VAL A 25 -14.67 0.63 -9.05
CA VAL A 25 -13.99 -0.23 -8.07
C VAL A 25 -13.95 -1.65 -8.62
N GLY A 26 -12.79 -2.29 -8.54
CA GLY A 26 -12.52 -3.58 -9.20
C GLY A 26 -12.27 -3.48 -10.70
N GLY A 27 -12.36 -2.28 -11.30
CA GLY A 27 -12.04 -2.05 -12.71
C GLY A 27 -10.55 -2.17 -13.01
N PRO A 28 -10.16 -2.33 -14.28
CA PRO A 28 -8.77 -2.52 -14.69
C PRO A 28 -7.80 -1.44 -14.19
N ILE A 29 -8.24 -0.18 -14.14
CA ILE A 29 -7.41 0.93 -13.63
C ILE A 29 -7.12 0.74 -12.14
N GLN A 30 -8.13 0.41 -11.33
CA GLN A 30 -7.93 0.22 -9.89
C GLN A 30 -7.05 -1.00 -9.61
N GLN A 31 -7.25 -2.09 -10.35
CA GLN A 31 -6.40 -3.29 -10.22
C GLN A 31 -4.93 -3.00 -10.54
N PHE A 32 -4.69 -2.20 -11.58
CA PHE A 32 -3.34 -1.73 -11.92
C PHE A 32 -2.74 -0.89 -10.79
N ILE A 33 -3.46 0.12 -10.31
CA ILE A 33 -2.97 1.00 -9.24
C ILE A 33 -2.61 0.19 -7.99
N ASP A 34 -3.50 -0.70 -7.55
CA ASP A 34 -3.27 -1.50 -6.34
C ASP A 34 -2.02 -2.39 -6.48
N SER A 35 -1.86 -3.03 -7.64
CA SER A 35 -0.70 -3.90 -7.92
C SER A 35 0.60 -3.10 -8.02
N GLU A 36 0.55 -1.95 -8.69
CA GLU A 36 1.72 -1.10 -8.92
C GLU A 36 2.20 -0.46 -7.63
N VAL A 37 1.28 -0.01 -6.78
CA VAL A 37 1.59 0.50 -5.44
C VAL A 37 2.26 -0.59 -4.59
N LEU A 38 1.72 -1.82 -4.57
CA LEU A 38 2.34 -2.94 -3.83
C LEU A 38 3.76 -3.23 -4.32
N ARG A 39 3.98 -3.21 -5.64
CA ARG A 39 5.30 -3.43 -6.25
C ARG A 39 6.29 -2.34 -5.86
N LEU A 40 5.91 -1.08 -5.99
CA LEU A 40 6.77 0.08 -5.72
C LEU A 40 7.05 0.27 -4.23
N MET A 41 6.16 -0.20 -3.35
CA MET A 41 6.37 -0.12 -1.89
C MET A 41 7.45 -1.07 -1.37
N VAL A 42 7.82 -2.11 -2.14
CA VAL A 42 8.79 -3.13 -1.73
C VAL A 42 10.08 -2.48 -1.16
N PRO A 43 10.85 -1.68 -1.92
CA PRO A 43 12.13 -1.13 -1.42
C PRO A 43 11.98 -0.15 -0.24
N TYR A 44 10.80 0.41 -0.01
CA TYR A 44 10.53 1.32 1.12
C TYR A 44 10.07 0.58 2.38
N THR A 45 9.61 -0.66 2.22
CA THR A 45 9.10 -1.49 3.33
C THR A 45 10.27 -2.11 4.08
N PRO A 46 10.26 -2.12 5.43
CA PRO A 46 11.30 -2.79 6.21
C PRO A 46 11.43 -4.28 5.85
N MET A 47 12.66 -4.70 5.56
CA MET A 47 12.97 -6.04 5.08
C MET A 47 13.88 -6.77 6.06
N ASP A 48 13.27 -7.60 6.89
CA ASP A 48 13.94 -8.69 7.59
C ASP A 48 13.73 -9.98 6.77
N THR A 49 12.72 -10.79 7.10
CA THR A 49 12.38 -12.03 6.36
C THR A 49 11.46 -11.82 5.15
N GLY A 50 10.95 -10.61 4.92
CA GLY A 50 9.95 -10.30 3.89
C GLY A 50 8.49 -10.51 4.30
N ALA A 51 8.24 -10.94 5.55
CA ALA A 51 6.89 -11.17 6.05
C ALA A 51 5.96 -9.94 5.98
N MET A 52 6.49 -8.72 6.09
CA MET A 52 5.70 -7.49 5.97
C MET A 52 5.13 -7.30 4.55
N ILE A 53 5.95 -7.57 3.54
CA ILE A 53 5.55 -7.45 2.13
C ILE A 53 4.53 -8.54 1.81
N GLN A 54 4.81 -9.77 2.22
CA GLN A 54 3.87 -10.88 2.04
C GLN A 54 2.53 -10.64 2.75
N SER A 55 2.58 -10.02 3.93
CA SER A 55 1.38 -9.64 4.67
C SER A 55 0.55 -8.57 3.97
N ALA A 56 1.15 -7.67 3.19
CA ALA A 56 0.43 -6.68 2.39
C ALA A 56 -0.23 -7.35 1.18
N ILE A 57 0.52 -8.22 0.49
CA ILE A 57 0.04 -8.99 -0.67
C ILE A 57 -1.12 -9.89 -0.27
N ALA A 58 -0.99 -10.62 0.85
CA ALA A 58 -2.02 -11.52 1.34
C ALA A 58 -3.24 -10.82 1.94
N GLY A 59 -3.08 -9.60 2.47
CA GLY A 59 -4.18 -8.81 3.04
C GLY A 59 -4.96 -8.02 1.99
N THR A 60 -4.33 -7.67 0.87
CA THR A 60 -4.92 -6.76 -0.11
C THR A 60 -5.73 -7.50 -1.18
N VAL A 61 -7.00 -7.10 -1.34
CA VAL A 61 -7.81 -7.49 -2.50
C VAL A 61 -7.53 -6.51 -3.64
N ILE A 62 -6.89 -7.00 -4.71
CA ILE A 62 -6.56 -6.18 -5.88
C ILE A 62 -7.83 -5.64 -6.54
N GLY A 63 -7.86 -4.32 -6.78
CA GLY A 63 -9.01 -3.58 -7.30
C GLY A 63 -9.89 -2.98 -6.20
N SER A 64 -9.62 -3.21 -4.92
CA SER A 64 -10.38 -2.63 -3.81
C SER A 64 -10.09 -1.15 -3.57
N GLY A 65 -8.94 -0.64 -4.06
CA GLY A 65 -8.48 0.72 -3.80
C GLY A 65 -7.93 0.92 -2.38
N LYS A 66 -7.57 -0.16 -1.70
CA LYS A 66 -7.02 -0.14 -0.34
C LYS A 66 -5.91 -1.17 -0.23
N ILE A 67 -4.93 -0.91 0.65
CA ILE A 67 -3.90 -1.87 1.03
C ILE A 67 -4.10 -2.23 2.48
N GLU A 68 -4.19 -3.54 2.75
CA GLU A 68 -4.39 -4.07 4.10
C GLU A 68 -3.21 -4.95 4.51
N TYR A 69 -2.78 -4.79 5.77
CA TYR A 69 -1.71 -5.57 6.37
C TYR A 69 -2.28 -6.47 7.47
N ASN A 70 -2.14 -7.78 7.30
CA ASN A 70 -2.53 -8.78 8.31
C ASN A 70 -1.57 -8.87 9.51
N SER A 71 -0.41 -8.24 9.43
CA SER A 71 0.61 -8.29 10.48
C SER A 71 0.21 -7.37 11.64
N PRO A 72 0.18 -7.86 12.91
CA PRO A 72 -0.16 -7.04 14.10
C PRO A 72 0.84 -5.91 14.37
N TYR A 73 1.88 -5.89 13.56
CA TYR A 73 3.16 -5.28 13.81
C TYR A 73 3.47 -4.27 12.67
N ALA A 74 2.65 -4.27 11.61
CA ALA A 74 2.67 -3.29 10.53
C ALA A 74 2.46 -1.87 11.04
N ARG A 75 1.53 -1.66 11.99
CA ARG A 75 1.23 -0.32 12.51
C ARG A 75 2.45 0.34 13.15
N TYR A 76 3.19 -0.36 14.01
CA TYR A 76 4.35 0.23 14.67
C TYR A 76 5.50 0.50 13.68
N LEU A 77 5.69 -0.39 12.70
CA LEU A 77 6.69 -0.19 11.66
C LEU A 77 6.29 0.96 10.75
N TYR A 78 4.99 1.16 10.50
CA TYR A 78 4.53 2.23 9.63
C TYR A 78 4.78 3.60 10.26
N TYR A 79 4.44 3.77 11.53
CA TYR A 79 4.67 5.05 12.22
C TYR A 79 6.12 5.23 12.70
N GLY A 80 6.89 4.15 12.80
CA GLY A 80 8.30 4.19 13.20
C GLY A 80 8.51 4.51 14.65
N GLU A 81 7.67 3.91 15.48
CA GLU A 81 7.68 4.10 16.92
C GLU A 81 7.74 2.74 17.62
N VAL A 82 8.51 2.67 18.70
CA VAL A 82 8.55 1.48 19.55
C VAL A 82 7.25 1.40 20.33
N TYR A 83 6.65 0.22 20.36
CA TYR A 83 5.41 -0.05 21.06
C TYR A 83 5.68 -0.94 22.28
N GLY A 84 5.06 -0.60 23.41
CA GLY A 84 5.28 -1.25 24.71
C GLY A 84 4.00 -1.39 25.53
N PRO A 85 4.10 -1.81 26.80
CA PRO A 85 5.33 -2.04 27.55
C PRO A 85 6.03 -3.36 27.17
N ASN A 86 7.38 -3.36 27.21
CA ASN A 86 8.18 -4.58 27.07
C ASN A 86 8.71 -4.97 28.45
N ILE A 87 8.08 -5.95 29.09
CA ILE A 87 8.32 -6.32 30.48
C ILE A 87 9.42 -7.39 30.52
N PRO A 88 10.56 -7.16 31.21
CA PRO A 88 11.64 -8.15 31.28
C PRO A 88 11.19 -9.36 32.09
N LYS A 89 11.41 -10.56 31.55
CA LYS A 89 11.29 -11.83 32.27
C LYS A 89 12.61 -12.09 33.00
N LYS A 90 12.53 -12.31 34.31
CA LYS A 90 13.70 -12.60 35.13
C LYS A 90 13.62 -14.02 35.71
N GLU A 91 14.72 -14.76 35.60
CA GLU A 91 14.94 -16.02 36.32
C GLU A 91 16.19 -15.85 37.18
N ASN A 92 16.09 -16.11 38.49
CA ASN A 92 17.19 -15.94 39.46
C ASN A 92 17.89 -14.57 39.39
N GLY A 93 17.15 -13.50 39.08
CA GLY A 93 17.68 -12.14 38.94
C GLY A 93 18.26 -11.81 37.57
N ILE A 94 18.41 -12.80 36.67
CA ILE A 94 18.94 -12.63 35.31
C ILE A 94 17.79 -12.41 34.32
N ILE A 95 17.94 -11.44 33.41
CA ILE A 95 16.97 -11.20 32.34
C ILE A 95 17.09 -12.33 31.31
N VAL A 96 16.07 -13.18 31.22
CA VAL A 96 16.01 -14.31 30.27
C VAL A 96 15.19 -13.99 29.01
N GLY A 97 14.48 -12.86 29.01
CA GLY A 97 13.72 -12.42 27.84
C GLY A 97 12.80 -11.25 28.14
N TYR A 98 11.88 -10.99 27.23
CA TYR A 98 10.85 -9.97 27.39
C TYR A 98 9.47 -10.50 27.04
N TRP A 99 8.44 -9.95 27.67
CA TRP A 99 7.05 -10.19 27.35
C TRP A 99 6.34 -8.87 27.04
N SER A 100 5.52 -8.88 26.00
CA SER A 100 4.66 -7.75 25.69
C SER A 100 3.18 -8.14 25.85
N PRO A 101 2.35 -7.27 26.43
CA PRO A 101 0.90 -7.47 26.45
C PRO A 101 0.29 -7.54 25.04
N PRO A 102 -0.90 -8.17 24.89
CA PRO A 102 -1.60 -8.24 23.61
C PRO A 102 -1.93 -6.85 23.02
N LYS A 103 -2.30 -5.89 23.87
CA LYS A 103 -2.53 -4.50 23.49
C LYS A 103 -1.29 -3.68 23.80
N LYS A 104 -0.69 -3.09 22.76
CA LYS A 104 0.52 -2.26 22.89
C LYS A 104 0.18 -0.80 22.63
N GLN A 105 0.89 0.10 23.31
CA GLN A 105 0.77 1.54 23.12
C GLN A 105 2.08 2.13 22.60
N PRO A 106 2.03 3.25 21.85
CA PRO A 106 3.21 3.99 21.46
C PRO A 106 4.01 4.46 22.69
N THR A 107 5.34 4.40 22.62
CA THR A 107 6.23 4.74 23.76
C THR A 107 6.91 6.11 23.64
N GLY A 108 6.72 6.81 22.51
CA GLY A 108 7.42 8.02 22.09
C GLY A 108 8.80 7.76 21.49
N ARG A 109 9.37 6.57 21.69
CA ARG A 109 10.73 6.25 21.22
C ARG A 109 10.72 5.90 19.72
N PRO A 110 11.55 6.54 18.89
CA PRO A 110 11.65 6.20 17.48
C PRO A 110 12.25 4.80 17.28
N LEU A 111 11.77 4.11 16.24
CA LEU A 111 12.29 2.81 15.80
C LEU A 111 13.47 3.02 14.83
N THR A 112 14.50 2.19 14.96
CA THR A 112 15.62 2.14 14.01
C THR A 112 15.36 1.04 12.99
N TYR A 113 15.40 1.39 11.70
CA TYR A 113 15.19 0.45 10.61
C TYR A 113 16.52 -0.11 10.09
N SER A 114 16.54 -1.39 9.72
CA SER A 114 17.63 -1.94 8.91
C SER A 114 17.49 -1.48 7.47
N THR A 115 18.58 -0.99 6.89
CA THR A 115 18.68 -0.56 5.49
C THR A 115 19.57 -1.47 4.65
N GLU A 116 20.02 -2.61 5.21
CA GLU A 116 20.95 -3.54 4.56
C GLU A 116 20.37 -4.15 3.29
N ARG A 117 19.12 -4.62 3.36
CA ARG A 117 18.43 -5.24 2.22
C ARG A 117 17.67 -4.21 1.40
N HIS A 118 16.99 -3.30 2.09
CA HIS A 118 16.15 -2.26 1.50
C HIS A 118 16.69 -0.89 1.91
N PRO A 119 17.52 -0.24 1.06
CA PRO A 119 18.14 1.04 1.39
C PRO A 119 17.13 2.16 1.70
N LEU A 120 15.92 2.07 1.14
CA LEU A 120 14.85 3.04 1.34
C LEU A 120 13.93 2.69 2.52
N ALA A 121 14.19 1.59 3.25
CA ALA A 121 13.37 1.16 4.37
C ALA A 121 13.17 2.27 5.41
N GLY A 122 11.93 2.50 5.84
CA GLY A 122 11.64 3.43 6.92
C GLY A 122 10.16 3.69 7.14
N LYS A 123 9.84 4.58 8.09
CA LYS A 123 8.47 4.95 8.41
C LYS A 123 7.74 5.57 7.22
N LEU A 124 6.42 5.47 7.25
CA LEU A 124 5.50 6.05 6.26
C LEU A 124 5.89 5.67 4.83
N TRP A 125 6.25 4.40 4.63
CA TRP A 125 6.80 3.91 3.36
C TRP A 125 5.85 4.10 2.17
N PHE A 126 4.53 4.07 2.39
CA PHE A 126 3.55 4.40 1.35
C PHE A 126 3.66 5.86 0.93
N GLU A 127 3.71 6.80 1.88
CA GLU A 127 3.76 8.23 1.54
C GLU A 127 5.07 8.62 0.88
N ARG A 128 6.18 7.99 1.29
CA ARG A 128 7.49 8.16 0.66
C ARG A 128 7.49 7.62 -0.77
N MET A 129 7.07 6.36 -0.95
CA MET A 129 6.90 5.76 -2.27
C MET A 129 6.00 6.61 -3.17
N LYS A 130 4.85 7.09 -2.65
CA LYS A 130 3.91 7.94 -3.38
C LYS A 130 4.55 9.26 -3.78
N ALA A 131 5.33 9.88 -2.91
CA ALA A 131 6.04 11.11 -3.25
C ALA A 131 6.97 10.91 -4.45
N ASP A 132 7.65 9.76 -4.50
CA ASP A 132 8.64 9.43 -5.52
C ASP A 132 8.01 8.91 -6.83
N HIS A 133 6.87 8.21 -6.77
CA HIS A 133 6.32 7.44 -7.89
C HIS A 133 4.87 7.78 -8.29
N LYS A 134 4.24 8.81 -7.72
CA LYS A 134 2.85 9.20 -8.09
C LYS A 134 2.68 9.41 -9.61
N ASP A 135 3.70 9.96 -10.27
CA ASP A 135 3.63 10.28 -11.69
C ASP A 135 3.79 9.01 -12.55
N ASP A 136 4.59 8.04 -12.09
CA ASP A 136 4.73 6.72 -12.71
C ASP A 136 3.41 5.94 -12.64
N ILE A 137 2.79 5.92 -11.46
CA ILE A 137 1.48 5.27 -11.24
C ILE A 137 0.42 5.92 -12.12
N LEU A 138 0.38 7.26 -12.18
CA LEU A 138 -0.55 8.00 -13.03
C LEU A 138 -0.35 7.67 -14.50
N LYS A 139 0.90 7.66 -14.97
CA LYS A 139 1.24 7.32 -16.36
C LYS A 139 0.79 5.91 -16.73
N GLY A 140 1.02 4.93 -15.86
CA GLY A 140 0.56 3.56 -16.05
C GLY A 140 -0.97 3.45 -16.08
N ALA A 141 -1.66 4.11 -15.15
CA ALA A 141 -3.12 4.15 -15.11
C ALA A 141 -3.72 4.78 -16.39
N ILE A 142 -3.11 5.85 -16.91
CA ILE A 142 -3.50 6.48 -18.18
C ILE A 142 -3.29 5.52 -19.36
N ALA A 143 -2.19 4.77 -19.38
CA ALA A 143 -1.93 3.78 -20.43
C ALA A 143 -3.05 2.72 -20.49
N ILE A 144 -3.45 2.18 -19.34
CA ILE A 144 -4.60 1.27 -19.21
C ILE A 144 -5.90 1.96 -19.69
N ALA A 145 -6.12 3.22 -19.30
CA ALA A 145 -7.29 3.99 -19.73
C ALA A 145 -7.39 4.19 -21.25
N MET A 146 -6.23 4.24 -21.92
CA MET A 146 -6.07 4.37 -23.37
C MET A 146 -6.02 3.03 -24.12
N GLY A 147 -6.12 1.90 -23.42
CA GLY A 147 -6.03 0.57 -24.03
C GLY A 147 -4.61 0.21 -24.51
N ARG A 148 -3.59 0.87 -23.95
CA ARG A 148 -2.18 0.55 -24.20
C ARG A 148 -1.70 -0.39 -23.10
N SER A 149 -1.06 -1.50 -23.46
CA SER A 149 -0.40 -2.36 -22.49
C SER A 149 0.70 -1.56 -21.79
N SER A 150 0.65 -1.48 -20.46
CA SER A 150 1.77 -1.02 -19.64
C SER A 150 2.83 -2.13 -19.66
N ASN A 151 3.88 -1.95 -20.45
CA ASN A 151 5.08 -2.81 -20.40
C ASN A 151 5.84 -2.61 -19.10
#